data_AF-A0A3N5X267-F1
#
_entry.id   AF-A0A3N5X267-F1
#
_cell.length_a   1.000
_cell.length_b   1.000
_cell.length_c   1.000
_cell.angle_alpha   90.00
_cell.angle_beta   90.00
_cell.angle_gamma   90.00
#
_symmetry.space_group_name_H-M   'P 1'
#
loop_
_entity.id
_entity.type
_entity.pdbx_description
1 polymer ?
#
loop_
_entity_poly.entity_id
_entity_poly.type
_entity_poly.pdbx_seq_one_letter_code
_entity_poly.pdbx_strand_id
1 'polypeptide(L)' 'MSNYKLLVLDVDGTLIGQGAYPSQRVVEAVQAAKRKGVAVALGTGR' A
#
# COMPACT_ATOMS: atom_id res chain seq x y z
N MET A 1 19.45 -1.26 2.15
CA MET A 1 18.37 -0.24 2.04
C MET A 1 17.37 -0.67 0.97
N SER A 2 16.09 -0.32 1.10
CA SER A 2 15.13 -0.40 -0.03
C SER A 2 15.56 0.58 -1.13
N ASN A 3 15.54 0.15 -2.40
CA ASN A 3 15.80 1.01 -3.56
C ASN A 3 14.64 1.99 -3.82
N TYR A 4 13.45 1.72 -3.29
CA TYR A 4 12.28 2.57 -3.44
C TYR A 4 12.15 3.52 -2.25
N LYS A 5 11.81 4.79 -2.53
CA LYS A 5 11.59 5.84 -1.52
C LYS A 5 10.11 6.16 -1.32
N LEU A 6 9.29 6.00 -2.35
CA LEU A 6 7.87 6.30 -2.34
C LEU A 6 7.10 5.19 -3.06
N LEU A 7 5.99 4.79 -2.47
CA LEU A 7 5.00 3.90 -3.06
C LEU A 7 3.63 4.61 -3.01
N VAL A 8 3.08 4.95 -4.19
CA VAL A 8 1.74 5.51 -4.32
C VAL A 8 0.84 4.44 -4.91
N LEU A 9 -0.25 4.12 -4.21
CA LEU A 9 -1.13 3.02 -4.57
C LEU A 9 -2.55 3.52 -4.77
N ASP A 10 -3.18 3.06 -5.84
CA ASP A 10 -4.62 3.17 -6.00
C ASP A 10 -5.34 2.28 -4.97
N VAL A 11 -6.63 2.56 -4.74
CA VAL A 11 -7.46 1.92 -3.71
C VAL A 11 -8.27 0.79 -4.32
N ASP A 12 -9.25 1.12 -5.16
CA ASP A 12 -10.25 0.17 -5.67
C ASP A 12 -9.64 -0.70 -6.79
N GLY A 13 -9.64 -2.02 -6.62
CA GLY A 13 -9.04 -2.95 -7.57
C GLY A 13 -7.50 -3.04 -7.48
N THR A 14 -6.87 -2.24 -6.61
CA THR A 14 -5.42 -2.28 -6.35
C THR A 14 -5.12 -2.71 -4.90
N LEU A 15 -5.38 -1.85 -3.92
CA LEU A 15 -5.24 -2.21 -2.50
C LEU A 15 -6.39 -3.09 -2.01
N ILE A 16 -7.60 -2.82 -2.49
CA ILE A 16 -8.81 -3.54 -2.17
C ILE A 16 -9.16 -4.41 -3.38
N GLY A 17 -8.96 -5.72 -3.25
CA GLY A 17 -9.29 -6.68 -4.32
C GLY A 17 -10.78 -6.97 -4.40
N GLN A 18 -11.36 -7.55 -3.34
CA GLN A 18 -12.79 -7.81 -3.22
C GLN A 18 -13.30 -7.30 -1.87
N GLY A 19 -14.52 -6.76 -1.85
CA GLY A 19 -15.12 -6.19 -0.65
C GLY A 19 -14.68 -4.73 -0.40
N ALA A 20 -14.67 -4.33 0.87
CA ALA A 20 -14.43 -2.94 1.27
C ALA A 20 -13.07 -2.70 1.96
N TYR A 21 -12.27 -3.75 2.16
CA TYR A 21 -11.03 -3.67 2.95
C TYR A 21 -9.90 -4.46 2.29
N PRO A 22 -8.63 -4.02 2.43
CA PRO A 22 -7.48 -4.78 1.99
C PRO A 22 -7.35 -6.07 2.80
N SER A 23 -6.81 -7.13 2.18
CA SER A 23 -6.50 -8.36 2.91
C SER A 23 -5.41 -8.14 3.96
N GLN A 24 -5.38 -8.99 4.97
CA GLN A 24 -4.35 -8.95 6.02
C GLN A 24 -2.92 -9.00 5.45
N ARG A 25 -2.71 -9.80 4.39
CA ARG A 25 -1.45 -9.87 3.65
C ARG A 25 -1.03 -8.50 3.08
N VAL A 26 -1.98 -7.75 2.51
CA VAL A 26 -1.72 -6.41 1.93
C VAL A 26 -1.35 -5.43 3.05
N VAL A 27 -2.09 -5.45 4.17
CA VAL A 27 -1.80 -4.63 5.35
C VAL A 27 -0.38 -4.88 5.84
N GLU A 28 0.00 -6.14 6.02
CA GLU A 28 1.35 -6.53 6.48
C GLU A 28 2.46 -6.08 5.52
N ALA A 29 2.22 -6.19 4.22
CA ALA A 29 3.17 -5.75 3.19
C ALA A 29 3.37 -4.22 3.21
N VAL A 30 2.29 -3.44 3.33
CA VAL A 30 2.37 -1.98 3.46
C VAL A 30 3.14 -1.60 4.73
N GLN A 31 2.88 -2.26 5.86
CA GLN A 31 3.61 -2.01 7.09
C GLN A 31 5.10 -2.38 6.97
N ALA A 32 5.42 -3.48 6.27
CA ALA A 32 6.80 -3.86 6.00
C ALA A 32 7.53 -2.83 5.13
N ALA A 33 6.86 -2.24 4.13
CA ALA A 33 7.41 -1.16 3.32
C ALA A 33 7.70 0.08 4.16
N LYS A 34 6.76 0.50 5.01
CA LYS A 34 6.94 1.63 5.95
C LYS A 34 8.12 1.40 6.90
N ARG A 35 8.25 0.19 7.48
CA ARG A 35 9.40 -0.19 8.34
C ARG A 35 10.75 -0.14 7.61
N LYS A 36 10.77 -0.30 6.28
CA LYS A 36 11.98 -0.17 5.45
C LYS A 36 12.30 1.29 5.08
N GLY A 37 11.56 2.26 5.63
CA GLY A 37 11.73 3.69 5.34
C GLY A 37 11.16 4.13 4.00
N VAL A 38 10.24 3.35 3.42
CA VAL A 38 9.52 3.74 2.21
C VAL A 38 8.29 4.55 2.61
N ALA A 39 8.13 5.75 2.06
CA ALA A 39 6.90 6.51 2.21
C ALA A 39 5.77 5.83 1.43
N VAL A 40 4.58 5.74 2.04
CA VAL A 40 3.40 5.14 1.39
C VAL A 40 2.27 6.16 1.38
N ALA A 41 1.67 6.38 0.22
CA ALA A 41 0.54 7.27 0.02
C ALA A 41 -0.55 6.60 -0.82
N LEU A 42 -1.79 7.08 -0.69
CA LEU A 42 -2.89 6.69 -1.56
C LEU A 42 -2.95 7.64 -2.76
N GLY A 43 -3.04 7.07 -3.95
CA GLY A 43 -3.29 7.80 -5.19
C GLY A 43 -4.66 7.42 -5.71
N THR A 44 -5.70 8.10 -5.20
CA THR A 44 -7.10 7.82 -5.54
C THR A 44 -7.80 9.10 -5.98
N GLY A 45 -8.84 8.97 -6.81
CA GLY A 45 -9.72 10.08 -7.20
C GLY A 45 -10.90 10.32 -6.24
N ARG A 46 -10.96 9.57 -5.14
CA ARG A 46 -11.94 9.76 -4.05
C ARG A 46 -11.62 10.97 -3.18
#